data_AF-A0A938ZM19-F1
#
_entry.id   AF-A0A938ZM19-F1
#
_cell.length_a   1.000
_cell.length_b   1.000
_cell.length_c   1.000
_cell.angle_alpha   90.00
_cell.angle_beta   90.00
_cell.angle_gamma   90.00
#
_symmetry.space_group_name_H-M   'P 1'
#
loop_
_entity.id
_entity.type
_entity.pdbx_description
1 polymer ?
#
loop_
_entity_poly.entity_id
_entity_poly.type
_entity_poly.pdbx_seq_one_letter_code
_entity_poly.pdbx_strand_id
1 'polypeptide(L)' 'MYGFDGGKKVKGRKRQTLVDSLGLLLKVVVSEANDPERLLAAYALMELLEEHPEILEQVEVMWVDAGYSTYGSYEVHPQI' A
#
# COMPACT_ATOMS: atom_id res chain seq x y z
N MET A 1 -3.49 13.41 16.22
CA MET A 1 -4.80 12.74 16.30
C MET A 1 -4.57 11.22 16.27
N TYR A 2 -5.45 10.40 16.85
CA TYR A 2 -5.29 8.94 16.98
C TYR A 2 -6.65 8.25 16.74
N GLY A 3 -6.66 7.27 15.85
CA GLY A 3 -7.84 6.46 15.54
C GLY A 3 -7.94 5.21 16.41
N PHE A 4 -9.05 4.48 16.29
CA PHE A 4 -9.23 3.18 16.94
C PHE A 4 -9.31 2.07 15.89
N ASP A 5 -8.45 1.06 16.03
CA ASP A 5 -8.48 -0.16 15.22
C ASP A 5 -9.43 -1.16 15.87
N GLY A 6 -10.57 -1.44 15.23
CA GLY A 6 -11.56 -2.39 15.74
C GLY A 6 -11.11 -3.86 15.70
N GLY A 7 -10.23 -4.22 14.76
CA GLY A 7 -9.68 -5.57 14.66
C GLY A 7 -8.68 -5.87 15.78
N LYS A 8 -7.88 -4.87 16.15
CA LYS A 8 -6.87 -4.97 17.23
C LYS A 8 -7.36 -4.48 18.59
N LYS A 9 -8.49 -3.78 18.63
CA LYS A 9 -9.09 -3.15 19.82
C LYS A 9 -8.15 -2.16 20.54
N VAL A 10 -7.37 -1.40 19.78
CA VAL A 10 -6.40 -0.43 20.31
C VAL A 10 -6.53 0.93 19.64
N LYS A 11 -6.20 2.01 20.38
CA LYS A 11 -6.03 3.35 19.81
C LYS A 11 -4.61 3.51 19.27
N GLY A 12 -4.46 4.18 18.14
CA GLY A 12 -3.14 4.40 17.59
C GLY A 12 -3.12 5.07 16.23
N ARG A 13 -1.97 4.90 15.58
CA ARG A 13 -1.73 5.24 14.19
C ARG A 13 -1.34 3.96 13.46
N LYS A 14 -1.68 3.87 12.18
CA LYS A 14 -1.17 2.82 11.31
C LYS A 14 -0.17 3.41 10.32
N ARG A 15 0.68 2.54 9.78
CA ARG A 15 1.71 2.90 8.82
C ARG A 15 1.53 2.07 7.57
N GLN A 16 1.47 2.74 6.44
CA GLN A 16 1.56 2.12 5.14
C GLN A 16 2.94 2.31 4.57
N THR A 17 3.53 1.20 4.13
CA THR A 17 4.94 1.16 3.76
C THR A 17 5.05 0.55 2.37
N LEU A 18 5.70 1.26 1.46
CA LEU A 18 6.11 0.75 0.15
C LEU A 18 7.61 0.50 0.21
N VAL A 19 8.01 -0.68 -0.25
CA VAL A 19 9.40 -1.11 -0.31
C VAL A 19 9.69 -1.72 -1.67
N ASP A 20 10.96 -1.72 -2.06
CA ASP A 20 11.42 -2.48 -3.23
C ASP A 20 11.57 -3.98 -2.90
N SER A 21 12.00 -4.76 -3.89
CA SER A 21 12.22 -6.21 -3.75
C SER A 21 13.38 -6.60 -2.82
N LEU A 22 14.28 -5.67 -2.49
CA LEU A 22 15.37 -5.83 -1.52
C LEU A 22 14.95 -5.37 -0.11
N GLY A 23 13.75 -4.81 0.05
CA GLY A 23 13.25 -4.26 1.29
C GLY A 23 13.71 -2.81 1.56
N LEU A 24 14.26 -2.11 0.56
CA LEU A 24 14.58 -0.69 0.68
C LEU A 24 13.29 0.13 0.70
N LEU A 25 13.26 1.12 1.58
CA LEU A 25 12.08 1.93 1.81
C LEU A 25 11.86 2.95 0.69
N LEU A 26 10.69 2.91 0.05
CA LEU A 26 10.31 3.85 -1.00
C LEU A 26 9.36 4.94 -0.47
N LYS A 27 8.34 4.57 0.33
CA LYS A 27 7.38 5.51 0.89
C LYS A 27 6.82 5.03 2.22
N VAL A 28 6.52 5.98 3.12
CA VAL A 28 5.75 5.73 4.35
C VAL A 28 4.64 6.76 4.48
N VAL A 29 3.41 6.29 4.64
CA VAL A 29 2.27 7.12 5.02
C VAL A 29 1.83 6.72 6.43
N VAL A 30 1.75 7.71 7.33
CA VAL A 30 1.27 7.52 8.70
C VAL A 30 -0.13 8.12 8.80
N SER A 31 -1.08 7.33 9.30
CA SER A 31 -2.47 7.76 9.39
C SER A 31 -3.12 7.28 10.70
N GLU A 32 -4.36 7.66 10.93
CA GLU A 32 -5.08 7.21 12.11
C GLU A 32 -5.46 5.73 12.01
N ALA A 33 -5.55 5.04 13.15
CA ALA A 33 -5.77 3.60 13.15
C ALA A 33 -7.15 3.15 12.60
N ASN A 34 -8.09 4.07 12.37
CA ASN A 34 -9.40 3.80 11.77
C ASN A 34 -9.44 4.06 10.24
N ASP A 35 -8.39 4.63 9.65
CA ASP A 35 -8.39 4.94 8.22
C ASP A 35 -8.39 3.65 7.36
N PRO A 36 -9.13 3.61 6.23
CA PRO A 36 -9.20 2.43 5.39
C PRO A 36 -7.85 2.06 4.79
N GLU A 37 -7.41 0.82 5.01
CA GLU A 37 -6.08 0.34 4.63
C GLU A 37 -5.80 0.47 3.12
N ARG A 38 -6.79 0.15 2.28
CA ARG A 38 -6.69 0.25 0.81
C ARG A 38 -6.54 1.69 0.32
N LEU A 39 -7.30 2.61 0.92
CA LEU A 39 -7.23 4.03 0.56
C LEU A 39 -5.83 4.58 0.86
N LEU A 40 -5.27 4.21 2.01
CA LEU A 40 -3.93 4.64 2.40
C LEU A 40 -2.84 4.06 1.51
N ALA A 41 -2.96 2.80 1.08
CA ALA A 41 -1.99 2.23 0.14
C ALA A 41 -2.08 2.85 -1.25
N ALA A 42 -3.30 3.09 -1.76
CA ALA A 42 -3.49 3.80 -3.02
C ALA A 42 -2.91 5.22 -2.94
N TYR A 43 -3.15 5.93 -1.84
CA TYR A 43 -2.58 7.25 -1.61
C TYR A 43 -1.05 7.22 -1.57
N ALA A 44 -0.45 6.30 -0.79
CA ALA A 44 1.01 6.15 -0.72
C ALA A 44 1.62 5.85 -2.09
N LEU A 45 0.96 5.01 -2.91
CA LEU A 45 1.42 4.69 -4.26
C LEU A 45 1.32 5.91 -5.16
N MET A 46 0.17 6.59 -5.20
CA MET A 46 0.01 7.80 -6.04
C MET A 46 1.04 8.88 -5.68
N GLU A 47 1.24 9.14 -4.39
CA GLU A 47 2.22 10.12 -3.92
C GLU A 47 3.66 9.74 -4.31
N LEU A 48 4.03 8.45 -4.20
CA LEU A 48 5.33 7.95 -4.65
C LEU A 48 5.53 8.16 -6.16
N LEU A 49 4.50 7.88 -6.96
CA LEU A 49 4.58 8.01 -8.41
C LEU A 49 4.57 9.47 -8.89
N GLU A 50 3.93 10.37 -8.15
CA GLU A 50 4.00 11.80 -8.41
C GLU A 50 5.39 12.37 -8.10
N GLU A 51 6.04 11.90 -7.02
CA GLU A 51 7.39 12.31 -6.63
C GLU A 51 8.48 11.69 -7.51
N HIS A 52 8.27 10.44 -7.94
CA HIS A 52 9.25 9.59 -8.61
C HIS A 52 8.63 8.82 -9.77
N PRO A 53 8.26 9.51 -10.87
CA PRO A 53 7.62 8.87 -12.03
C PRO A 53 8.50 7.78 -12.67
N GLU A 54 9.83 7.87 -12.54
CA GLU A 54 10.79 6.88 -13.05
C GLU A 54 10.65 5.48 -12.40
N ILE A 55 9.97 5.39 -11.25
CA ILE A 55 9.68 4.10 -10.61
C ILE A 55 8.69 3.29 -11.46
N LEU A 56 7.76 3.94 -12.17
CA LEU A 56 6.80 3.25 -13.05
C LEU A 56 7.49 2.46 -14.17
N GLU A 57 8.64 2.93 -14.63
CA GLU A 57 9.41 2.28 -15.69
C GLU A 57 10.11 1.00 -15.21
N GLN A 58 10.27 0.86 -13.89
CA GLN A 58 11.05 -0.22 -13.27
C GLN A 58 10.18 -1.26 -12.55
N VAL A 59 8.92 -0.92 -12.24
CA VAL A 59 8.01 -1.83 -11.53
C VAL A 59 7.38 -2.80 -12.52
N GLU A 60 7.80 -4.07 -12.46
CA GLU A 60 7.18 -5.17 -13.21
C GLU A 60 6.02 -5.81 -12.43
N VAL A 61 6.19 -5.96 -11.11
CA VAL A 61 5.22 -6.62 -10.22
C VAL A 61 5.11 -5.85 -8.91
N MET A 62 3.88 -5.70 -8.41
CA MET A 62 3.61 -5.17 -7.09
C MET A 62 2.90 -6.23 -6.23
N TRP A 63 3.54 -6.65 -5.15
CA TRP A 63 2.93 -7.54 -4.17
C TRP A 63 2.16 -6.75 -3.12
N VAL A 64 0.98 -7.24 -2.76
CA VAL A 64 0.16 -6.69 -1.68
C VAL A 64 -0.40 -7.84 -0.83
N ASP A 65 -0.71 -7.56 0.43
CA ASP A 65 -1.38 -8.54 1.28
C ASP A 65 -2.78 -8.88 0.74
N ALA A 66 -3.27 -10.08 1.03
CA ALA A 66 -4.61 -10.52 0.64
C ALA A 66 -5.71 -9.55 1.11
N GLY A 67 -5.51 -8.84 2.24
CA GLY A 67 -6.43 -7.82 2.73
C GLY A 67 -6.69 -6.66 1.74
N TYR A 68 -5.77 -6.40 0.81
CA TYR A 68 -5.92 -5.35 -0.20
C TYR A 68 -6.78 -5.76 -1.40
N SER A 69 -6.99 -7.06 -1.63
CA SER A 69 -7.78 -7.56 -2.76
C SER A 69 -9.29 -7.53 -2.47
N THR A 70 -10.11 -7.24 -3.48
CA THR A 70 -11.57 -7.42 -3.47
C THR A 70 -12.00 -8.40 -4.54
N TYR A 71 -12.70 -9.47 -4.15
CA TYR A 71 -13.42 -10.43 -5.01
C TYR A 71 -12.74 -10.82 -6.34
N GLY A 72 -12.15 -12.03 -6.33
CA GLY A 72 -11.79 -12.75 -7.56
C GLY A 72 -10.44 -12.35 -8.13
N SER A 73 -9.42 -13.14 -7.82
CA SER A 73 -8.14 -13.18 -8.52
C SER A 73 -8.36 -13.34 -10.02
N TYR A 74 -8.37 -12.24 -10.77
CA TYR A 74 -8.08 -12.29 -12.19
C TYR A 74 -6.56 -12.23 -12.31
N GLU A 75 -5.97 -13.39 -12.56
CA GLU A 75 -4.58 -13.47 -13.03
C GLU A 75 -4.49 -12.70 -14.35
N VAL A 76 -3.81 -11.56 -14.32
CA VAL A 76 -3.39 -10.91 -15.55
C VAL A 76 -2.16 -11.69 -16.01
N HIS A 77 -2.37 -12.75 -16.78
CA HIS A 77 -1.29 -13.39 -17.52
C HIS A 77 -0.86 -12.45 -18.64
N PRO A 78 0.39 -11.97 -18.68
CA PRO A 78 0.92 -11.36 -19.88
C PRO A 78 0.95 -12.44 -20.97
N GLN A 79 0.13 -12.24 -22.00
CA GLN A 79 0.21 -13.01 -23.23
C GLN A 79 1.43 -12.52 -23.99
N ILE A 80 2.53 -13.26 -23.87
CA ILE A 80 3.62 -13.25 -24.86
C ILE A 80 3.34 -14.38 -25.85
#